data_AF-A0A4S2TH22-F1
#
_entry.id   AF-A0A4S2TH22-F1
#
_cell.length_a   1.000
_cell.length_b   1.000
_cell.length_c   1.000
_cell.angle_alpha   90.00
_cell.angle_beta   90.00
_cell.angle_gamma   90.00
#
_symmetry.space_group_name_H-M   'P 1'
#
loop_
_entity.id
_entity.type
_entity.pdbx_description
1 polymer ?
#
loop_
_entity_poly.entity_id
_entity_poly.type
_entity_poly.pdbx_seq_one_letter_code
_entity_poly.pdbx_strand_id
1 'polypeptide(L)' 'MSLTLATPQTDTAAPTLAPREQEALRHIAAGRTYLQTARHMGLSKHTVDAYLRRIRAKLGINSTAEMTRLAISLGL' A
#
# COMPACT_ATOMS: atom_id res chain seq x y z
N MET A 1 31.74 -3.92 -7.55
CA MET A 1 30.51 -3.13 -7.77
C MET A 1 29.45 -3.69 -6.85
N SER A 2 29.42 -3.17 -5.62
CA SER A 2 28.68 -3.75 -4.51
C SER A 2 27.58 -2.79 -4.12
N LEU A 3 26.33 -3.15 -4.40
CA LEU A 3 25.16 -2.66 -3.66
C LEU A 3 24.23 -3.85 -3.43
N THR A 4 24.65 -4.67 -2.46
CA THR A 4 23.76 -5.51 -1.66
C THR A 4 23.00 -4.60 -0.68
N LEU A 5 21.85 -5.10 -0.18
CA LEU A 5 20.95 -4.59 0.87
C LEU A 5 19.69 -3.92 0.27
N ALA A 6 18.48 -4.50 0.34
CA ALA A 6 17.83 -5.00 1.55
C ALA A 6 16.96 -6.25 1.33
N THR A 7 17.24 -7.32 2.07
CA THR A 7 16.26 -8.29 2.56
C THR A 7 15.73 -7.79 3.93
N PRO A 8 14.81 -8.47 4.63
CA PRO A 8 13.51 -9.07 4.26
C PRO A 8 12.44 -8.70 5.33
N GLN A 9 11.28 -8.09 5.03
CA GLN A 9 10.39 -7.66 6.14
C GLN A 9 8.89 -7.94 5.95
N THR A 10 8.50 -9.01 6.65
CA THR A 10 7.23 -9.29 7.34
C THR A 10 6.04 -9.73 6.48
N ASP A 11 6.15 -10.96 5.98
CA ASP A 11 5.03 -11.82 5.61
C ASP A 11 4.29 -12.27 6.90
N THR A 12 3.66 -11.33 7.61
CA THR A 12 2.50 -11.68 8.43
C THR A 12 1.32 -11.64 7.49
N ALA A 13 1.11 -12.78 6.85
CA ALA A 13 -0.03 -13.16 6.03
C ALA A 13 -1.24 -12.21 6.13
N ALA A 14 -1.28 -11.21 5.26
CA ALA A 14 -2.52 -10.69 4.72
C ALA A 14 -2.61 -11.25 3.29
N PRO A 15 -3.09 -12.50 3.10
CA PRO A 15 -2.92 -13.30 1.87
C PRO A 15 -3.62 -12.76 0.61
N THR A 16 -4.04 -11.49 0.59
CA THR A 16 -4.89 -10.94 -0.48
C THR A 16 -4.20 -9.82 -1.28
N LEU A 17 -3.24 -9.08 -0.70
CA LEU A 17 -2.65 -7.90 -1.35
C LEU A 17 -1.25 -8.17 -1.88
N ALA A 18 -0.95 -7.67 -3.08
CA ALA A 18 0.41 -7.73 -3.62
C ALA A 18 1.35 -6.84 -2.77
N PRO A 19 2.66 -7.13 -2.72
CA PRO A 19 3.61 -6.37 -1.89
C PRO A 19 3.58 -4.85 -2.15
N ARG A 20 3.44 -4.46 -3.43
CA ARG A 20 3.34 -3.04 -3.84
C ARG A 20 2.00 -2.41 -3.47
N GLU A 21 0.92 -3.18 -3.46
CA GLU A 21 -0.40 -2.73 -3.02
C GLU A 21 -0.40 -2.49 -1.51
N GLN A 22 0.23 -3.41 -0.75
CA GLN A 22 0.40 -3.27 0.69
C GLN A 22 1.28 -2.05 1.04
N GLU A 23 2.35 -1.82 0.28
CA GLU A 23 3.21 -0.63 0.44
C GLU A 23 2.43 0.67 0.22
N ALA A 24 1.63 0.75 -0.84
CA ALA A 24 0.75 1.89 -1.07
C ALA A 24 -0.25 2.06 0.09
N LEU A 25 -0.86 0.96 0.55
CA LEU A 25 -1.84 0.97 1.63
C LEU A 25 -1.23 1.48 2.95
N ARG A 26 -0.02 1.05 3.32
CA ARG A 26 0.72 1.53 4.50
C ARG A 26 0.91 3.04 4.47
N HIS A 27 1.25 3.60 3.32
CA HIS A 27 1.41 5.04 3.18
C HIS A 27 0.08 5.80 3.36
N ILE A 28 -1.03 5.26 2.85
CA ILE A 28 -2.35 5.83 3.07
C ILE A 28 -2.78 5.71 4.55
N ALA A 29 -2.47 4.58 5.18
CA ALA A 29 -2.72 4.36 6.61
C ALA A 29 -1.98 5.38 7.49
N ALA A 30 -0.74 5.71 7.11
CA ALA A 30 0.07 6.75 7.73
C ALA A 30 -0.40 8.20 7.43
N GLY A 31 -1.55 8.39 6.77
CA GLY A 31 -2.12 9.71 6.47
C GLY A 31 -1.51 10.42 5.26
N ARG A 32 -0.73 9.71 4.42
CA ARG A 32 -0.13 10.31 3.23
C ARG A 32 -1.15 10.44 2.11
N THR A 33 -1.08 11.54 1.37
CA THR A 33 -1.86 11.74 0.16
C THR A 33 -1.36 10.83 -0.97
N TYR A 34 -2.19 10.61 -1.99
CA TYR A 34 -1.81 9.76 -3.13
C TYR A 34 -0.57 10.27 -3.86
N LEU A 35 -0.38 11.60 -3.90
CA LEU A 35 0.79 12.22 -4.50
C LEU A 35 2.05 11.98 -3.65
N GLN A 36 1.95 12.05 -2.33
CA GLN A 36 3.06 11.74 -1.43
C GLN A 36 3.42 10.26 -1.49
N THR A 37 2.42 9.37 -1.47
CA THR A 37 2.61 7.92 -1.66
C THR A 37 3.32 7.64 -2.99
N ALA A 38 2.88 8.27 -4.08
CA ALA A 38 3.50 8.13 -5.39
C ALA A 38 4.98 8.57 -5.37
N ARG A 39 5.28 9.73 -4.76
CA ARG A 39 6.65 10.22 -4.60
C ARG A 39 7.51 9.27 -3.77
N HIS A 40 6.99 8.75 -2.66
CA HIS A 40 7.71 7.82 -1.80
C HIS A 40 8.02 6.49 -2.50
N MET A 41 7.10 6.02 -3.34
CA MET A 41 7.26 4.75 -4.07
C MET A 41 8.01 4.91 -5.40
N GLY A 42 8.35 6.13 -5.83
CA GLY A 42 8.93 6.40 -7.14
C GLY A 42 7.95 6.12 -8.30
N LEU A 43 6.65 6.28 -8.05
CA LEU A 43 5.57 5.98 -8.99
C LEU A 43 4.81 7.25 -9.41
N SER A 44 3.97 7.11 -10.43
CA SER A 44 2.99 8.15 -10.78
C SER A 44 1.77 8.07 -9.85
N LYS A 45 1.09 9.21 -9.63
CA LYS A 45 -0.20 9.25 -8.93
C LYS A 45 -1.22 8.29 -9.56
N HIS A 46 -1.20 8.16 -10.89
CA HIS A 46 -2.08 7.27 -11.63
C HIS A 46 -1.82 5.79 -11.29
N THR A 47 -0.55 5.40 -11.16
CA THR A 47 -0.17 4.03 -10.74
C THR A 47 -0.64 3.73 -9.32
N VAL A 48 -0.46 4.68 -8.39
CA VAL A 48 -0.96 4.53 -7.02
C VAL A 48 -2.48 4.41 -7.00
N ASP A 49 -3.18 5.25 -7.76
CA ASP A 49 -4.63 5.18 -7.89
C ASP A 49 -5.09 3.81 -8.42
N ALA A 50 -4.41 3.25 -9.43
CA ALA A 50 -4.67 1.91 -9.93
C ALA A 50 -4.48 0.82 -8.85
N TYR A 51 -3.45 0.93 -8.00
CA TYR A 51 -3.26 0.02 -6.87
C TYR A 51 -4.40 0.14 -5.86
N LEU A 52 -4.80 1.36 -5.49
CA LEU A 52 -5.93 1.58 -4.57
C LEU A 52 -7.24 1.01 -5.12
N ARG A 53 -7.49 1.14 -6.43
CA ARG A 53 -8.66 0.50 -7.07
C ARG A 53 -8.63 -1.02 -6.98
N ARG A 54 -7.46 -1.65 -7.19
CA ARG A 54 -7.31 -3.11 -7.05
C ARG A 54 -7.49 -3.56 -5.61
N ILE A 55 -6.91 -2.83 -4.66
CA ILE A 55 -7.08 -3.08 -3.22
C ILE A 55 -8.57 -3.01 -2.85
N ARG A 56 -9.28 -1.97 -3.32
CA ARG A 56 -10.73 -1.81 -3.13
C ARG A 56 -11.52 -2.99 -3.68
N ALA A 57 -11.25 -3.38 -4.92
CA ALA A 57 -11.90 -4.53 -5.56
C ALA A 57 -11.63 -5.85 -4.83
N LYS A 58 -10.41 -6.04 -4.33
CA LYS A 58 -10.00 -7.26 -3.60
C LYS A 58 -10.59 -7.34 -2.19
N LEU A 59 -10.73 -6.21 -1.51
CA LEU A 59 -11.20 -6.13 -0.12
C LEU A 59 -12.69 -5.79 -0.01
N GLY A 60 -13.36 -5.47 -1.11
CA GLY A 60 -14.78 -5.09 -1.12
C GLY A 60 -15.08 -3.74 -0.48
N ILE A 61 -14.11 -2.82 -0.44
CA ILE A 61 -14.22 -1.52 0.22
C ILE A 61 -14.37 -0.40 -0.80
N ASN A 62 -15.16 0.62 -0.46
CA ASN A 62 -15.53 1.69 -1.40
C ASN A 62 -14.92 3.05 -1.05
N SER A 63 -14.47 3.23 0.19
CA SER A 63 -13.89 4.49 0.66
C SER A 63 -12.43 4.38 1.07
N THR A 64 -11.69 5.46 0.90
CA THR A 64 -10.33 5.61 1.45
C THR A 64 -10.34 5.53 2.98
N ALA A 65 -11.40 6.01 3.63
CA ALA A 65 -11.53 5.88 5.08
C ALA A 65 -11.61 4.41 5.53
N GLU A 66 -12.33 3.58 4.77
CA GLU A 66 -12.37 2.12 5.01
C GLU A 66 -11.01 1.47 4.75
N MET A 67 -10.28 1.91 3.72
CA MET A 67 -8.92 1.46 3.46
C MET A 67 -7.98 1.75 4.64
N THR A 68 -8.02 2.98 5.16
CA THR A 68 -7.24 3.40 6.33
C THR A 68 -7.63 2.58 7.56
N ARG A 69 -8.94 2.42 7.83
CA ARG A 69 -9.44 1.63 8.95
C ARG A 69 -8.99 0.17 8.87
N LEU A 70 -9.07 -0.43 7.69
CA LEU A 70 -8.67 -1.81 7.46
C LEU A 70 -7.16 -1.97 7.57
N ALA A 71 -6.37 -1.02 7.07
CA ALA A 71 -4.92 -1.03 7.25
C ALA A 71 -4.53 -1.01 8.73
N ILE A 72 -5.15 -0.13 9.52
CA ILE A 72 -4.96 -0.09 10.98
C ILE A 72 -5.38 -1.42 11.63
N SER A 73 -6.52 -1.99 11.21
CA SER A 73 -7.00 -3.28 11.72
C SER A 73 -6.07 -4.45 11.37
N LEU A 74 -5.32 -4.36 10.28
CA LEU A 74 -4.31 -5.33 9.87
C LEU A 74 -2.94 -5.08 10.52
N GLY A 75 -2.78 -4.00 11.31
CA GLY A 75 -1.50 -3.61 11.93
C GLY A 75 -0.48 -3.06 10.92
N LEU A 76 -0.95 -2.47 9.82
CA LEU A 76 -0.14 -1.87 8.76
C LEU A 76 0.16 -0.38 8.97
#